data_AF-A0A957DBY8-F1
#
_entry.id   AF-A0A957DBY8-F1
#
_cell.length_a   1.000
_cell.length_b   1.000
_cell.length_c   1.000
_cell.angle_alpha   90.00
_cell.angle_beta   90.00
_cell.angle_gamma   90.00
#
_symmetry.space_group_name_H-M   'P 1'
#
loop_
_entity.id
_entity.type
_entity.pdbx_description
1 polymer ?
#
loop_
_entity_poly.entity_id
_entity_poly.type
_entity_poly.pdbx_seq_one_letter_code
_entity_poly.pdbx_strand_id
1 'polypeptide(L)'
;DMLAISLPYEQLFTNALNLMDLAGMPVRASERDESYPLVIAGGHACYNPEPMAPFVDVFVIGEGEEAILRLIATMRAARHLDRETQLRHIAGIEGCYVPRFYDVAYHEDGTIARITPTVPEAPPRVLKTIVPVMPPPVTDFIVPFIETVHNRAPIEIMRGCTRGCRFCHAGMITRPVRERPVDEILDAMEIILEKTGYEEVALLSLSSSDYTHVLELTERINERFGHLGLNISLPSLRIETVSTRLMDNLGDSKRGGFTLAPEAATERMRNIINKYVTHEELLETAREIYRRDWRTIKLYFMIGHPHETLEDVQAIVDLCKAVLAEGRKIHGRKASLNVGVSTFIPKPHTPFQWEPMDTLDQIEAKLALLRREMRETGLRLRWNDPQESLFEGYLSRGDRRVAAAVERAWRNGAVFDAWMDRFNREAWETAFAAEGLDRAFYTHRKRRIDEVFPWEHIDVAVTRRFLTQDYLMSHEGETRIDCRDQCFACGILPRLKDLRR
;
A
#
# COMPACT_ATOMS: atom_id res chain seq x y z
N ASP A 1 21.03 -9.21 -19.26
CA ASP A 1 19.74 -9.83 -19.65
C ASP A 1 18.52 -9.07 -19.15
N MET A 2 18.37 -8.82 -17.85
CA MET A 2 17.18 -8.15 -17.29
C MET A 2 17.56 -7.14 -16.20
N LEU A 3 16.81 -6.03 -16.12
CA LEU A 3 16.84 -5.04 -15.05
C LEU A 3 15.46 -5.03 -14.38
N ALA A 4 15.37 -5.49 -13.13
CA ALA A 4 14.10 -5.55 -12.40
C ALA A 4 14.00 -4.42 -11.37
N ILE A 5 12.88 -3.68 -11.41
CA ILE A 5 12.60 -2.50 -10.58
C ILE A 5 11.34 -2.77 -9.76
N SER A 6 11.39 -2.49 -8.45
CA SER A 6 10.19 -2.49 -7.61
C SER A 6 9.64 -1.08 -7.48
N LEU A 7 8.37 -0.89 -7.83
CA LEU A 7 7.60 0.33 -7.73
C LEU A 7 6.52 0.17 -6.63
N PRO A 8 6.88 0.34 -5.35
CA PRO A 8 5.92 0.23 -4.25
C PRO A 8 4.87 1.35 -4.22
N TYR A 9 5.23 2.55 -4.72
CA TYR A 9 4.36 3.73 -4.77
C TYR A 9 4.80 4.67 -5.90
N GLU A 10 3.89 5.55 -6.31
CA GLU A 10 3.98 6.32 -7.55
C GLU A 10 5.06 7.42 -7.53
N GLN A 11 5.46 7.89 -6.34
CA GLN A 11 6.51 8.91 -6.17
C GLN A 11 7.90 8.44 -6.64
N LEU A 12 8.07 7.16 -7.00
CA LEU A 12 9.32 6.60 -7.52
C LEU A 12 9.38 6.51 -9.05
N PHE A 13 8.36 7.00 -9.76
CA PHE A 13 8.32 6.92 -11.23
C PHE A 13 9.51 7.64 -11.89
N THR A 14 9.81 8.87 -11.46
CA THR A 14 10.98 9.64 -11.93
C THR A 14 12.29 8.99 -11.52
N ASN A 15 12.35 8.37 -10.34
CA ASN A 15 13.51 7.60 -9.88
C ASN A 15 13.80 6.39 -10.77
N ALA A 16 12.78 5.72 -11.29
CA ALA A 16 12.96 4.63 -12.24
C ALA A 16 13.56 5.12 -13.58
N LEU A 17 13.12 6.28 -14.07
CA LEU A 17 13.71 6.92 -15.26
C LEU A 17 15.16 7.32 -15.01
N ASN A 18 15.40 7.96 -13.87
CA ASN A 18 16.75 8.37 -13.45
C ASN A 18 17.69 7.18 -13.29
N LEU A 19 17.21 6.05 -12.77
CA LEU A 19 18.00 4.82 -12.67
C LEU A 19 18.42 4.29 -14.04
N MET A 20 17.50 4.28 -15.02
CA MET A 20 17.82 3.83 -16.39
C MET A 20 18.79 4.77 -17.09
N ASP A 21 18.60 6.09 -16.94
CA ASP A 21 19.51 7.09 -17.52
C ASP A 21 20.92 6.99 -16.94
N LEU A 22 21.05 6.84 -15.61
CA LEU A 22 22.34 6.60 -14.95
C LEU A 22 23.01 5.30 -15.39
N ALA A 23 22.23 4.29 -15.81
CA ALA A 23 22.74 3.05 -16.40
C ALA A 23 23.13 3.19 -17.89
N GLY A 24 22.98 4.39 -18.48
CA GLY A 24 23.25 4.64 -19.90
C GLY A 24 22.20 4.04 -20.84
N MET A 25 20.99 3.77 -20.34
CA MET A 25 19.90 3.16 -21.09
C MET A 25 18.88 4.21 -21.55
N PRO A 26 18.36 4.11 -22.79
CA PRO A 26 17.17 4.85 -23.19
C PRO A 26 15.99 4.58 -22.25
N VAL A 27 15.35 5.63 -21.76
CA VAL A 27 14.24 5.51 -20.80
C VAL A 27 12.98 4.92 -21.45
N ARG A 28 12.76 5.17 -22.75
CA ARG A 28 11.63 4.61 -23.49
C ARG A 28 11.92 3.20 -23.99
N ALA A 29 10.97 2.29 -23.77
CA ALA A 29 11.06 0.90 -24.23
C ALA A 29 11.21 0.79 -25.75
N SER A 30 10.56 1.69 -26.50
CA SER A 30 10.65 1.75 -27.96
C SER A 30 12.03 2.12 -28.50
N GLU A 31 12.89 2.72 -27.67
CA GLU A 31 14.24 3.16 -28.04
C GLU A 31 15.31 2.15 -27.63
N ARG A 32 14.94 1.07 -26.92
CA ARG A 32 15.86 0.01 -26.49
C ARG A 32 15.88 -1.12 -27.52
N ASP A 33 17.03 -1.30 -28.16
CA ASP A 33 17.33 -2.46 -29.00
C ASP A 33 17.88 -3.65 -28.19
N GLU A 34 18.20 -4.75 -28.88
CA GLU A 34 18.66 -6.03 -28.30
C GLU A 34 19.92 -5.93 -27.43
N SER A 35 20.69 -4.84 -27.53
CA SER A 35 21.90 -4.64 -26.71
C SER A 35 21.58 -4.28 -25.25
N TYR A 36 20.38 -3.76 -24.98
CA TYR A 36 19.95 -3.38 -23.64
C TYR A 36 19.25 -4.52 -22.90
N PRO A 37 19.33 -4.60 -21.56
CA PRO A 37 18.53 -5.55 -20.80
C PRO A 37 17.03 -5.22 -20.90
N LEU A 38 16.17 -6.24 -20.77
CA LEU A 38 14.73 -6.02 -20.60
C LEU A 38 14.47 -5.31 -19.27
N VAL A 39 13.65 -4.27 -19.28
CA VAL A 39 13.21 -3.57 -18.07
C VAL A 39 11.93 -4.19 -17.56
N ILE A 40 11.98 -4.69 -16.32
CA ILE A 40 10.86 -5.35 -15.65
C ILE A 40 10.46 -4.52 -14.45
N ALA A 41 9.17 -4.29 -14.26
CA ALA A 41 8.66 -3.60 -13.07
C ALA A 41 7.63 -4.43 -12.32
N GLY A 42 7.70 -4.44 -10.99
CA GLY A 42 6.69 -5.02 -10.10
C GLY A 42 6.39 -4.09 -8.93
N GLY A 43 5.55 -4.52 -7.98
CA GLY A 43 5.18 -3.72 -6.81
C GLY A 43 3.77 -3.13 -6.90
N HIS A 44 3.32 -2.51 -5.81
CA HIS A 44 1.92 -2.10 -5.67
C HIS A 44 1.49 -1.01 -6.65
N ALA A 45 2.38 -0.10 -7.06
CA ALA A 45 2.03 0.93 -8.04
C ALA A 45 1.71 0.32 -9.43
N CYS A 46 2.28 -0.85 -9.75
CA CYS A 46 2.07 -1.52 -11.03
C CYS A 46 0.66 -2.08 -11.22
N TYR A 47 -0.20 -2.07 -10.19
CA TYR A 47 -1.62 -2.41 -10.34
C TYR A 47 -2.40 -1.36 -11.15
N ASN A 48 -1.84 -0.16 -11.34
CA ASN A 48 -2.12 0.69 -12.48
C ASN A 48 -0.81 0.96 -13.26
N PRO A 49 -0.48 0.13 -14.26
CA PRO A 49 0.82 0.21 -14.94
C PRO A 49 0.89 1.32 -15.99
N GLU A 50 -0.26 1.87 -16.41
CA GLU A 50 -0.37 2.75 -17.57
C GLU A 50 0.50 4.02 -17.51
N PRO A 51 0.64 4.73 -16.37
CA PRO A 51 1.54 5.88 -16.28
C PRO A 51 3.01 5.56 -16.55
N MET A 52 3.42 4.29 -16.42
CA MET A 52 4.79 3.82 -16.66
C MET A 52 4.93 2.93 -17.91
N ALA A 53 3.82 2.67 -18.62
CA ALA A 53 3.77 1.74 -19.74
C ALA A 53 4.82 1.99 -20.84
N PRO A 54 5.12 3.24 -21.24
CA PRO A 54 6.13 3.49 -22.28
C PRO A 54 7.59 3.21 -21.86
N PHE A 55 7.86 3.02 -20.56
CA PHE A 55 9.22 2.90 -20.03
C PHE A 55 9.60 1.48 -19.63
N VAL A 56 8.64 0.57 -19.53
CA VAL A 56 8.81 -0.78 -18.99
C VAL A 56 8.46 -1.80 -20.06
N ASP A 57 9.32 -2.81 -20.24
CA ASP A 57 9.10 -3.88 -21.21
C ASP A 57 8.08 -4.89 -20.70
N VAL A 58 8.15 -5.25 -19.40
CA VAL A 58 7.26 -6.21 -18.75
C VAL A 58 6.90 -5.76 -17.35
N PHE A 59 5.60 -5.67 -17.05
CA PHE A 59 5.12 -5.57 -15.67
C PHE A 59 4.81 -6.95 -15.12
N VAL A 60 5.27 -7.22 -13.90
CA VAL A 60 4.86 -8.39 -13.10
C VAL A 60 3.80 -7.93 -12.12
N ILE A 61 2.55 -8.32 -12.38
CA ILE A 61 1.40 -8.00 -11.56
C ILE A 61 1.21 -9.09 -10.53
N GLY A 62 1.22 -8.71 -9.26
CA GLY A 62 1.09 -9.66 -8.15
C GLY A 62 2.43 -10.00 -7.53
N GLU A 63 2.59 -11.26 -7.18
CA GLU A 63 3.72 -11.77 -6.41
C GLU A 63 4.80 -12.33 -7.35
N GLY A 64 6.02 -11.87 -7.15
CA GLY A 64 7.12 -12.05 -8.09
C GLY A 64 7.84 -13.39 -7.96
N GLU A 65 7.70 -14.09 -6.84
CA GLU A 65 8.56 -15.22 -6.48
C GLU A 65 8.55 -16.33 -7.52
N GLU A 66 7.36 -16.77 -7.96
CA GLU A 66 7.24 -17.77 -9.04
C GLU A 66 7.26 -17.15 -10.44
N ALA A 67 6.73 -15.93 -10.58
CA ALA A 67 6.64 -15.23 -11.86
C ALA A 67 8.02 -14.92 -12.46
N ILE A 68 8.96 -14.47 -11.61
CA ILE A 68 10.33 -14.17 -12.01
C ILE A 68 11.07 -15.45 -12.45
N LEU A 69 10.86 -16.58 -11.77
CA LEU A 69 11.45 -17.85 -12.18
C LEU A 69 10.94 -18.31 -13.55
N ARG A 70 9.63 -18.17 -13.81
CA ARG A 70 9.04 -18.46 -15.13
C ARG A 70 9.58 -17.53 -16.21
N LEU A 71 9.70 -16.23 -15.91
CA LEU A 71 10.31 -15.24 -16.80
C LEU A 71 11.75 -15.60 -17.18
N ILE A 72 12.59 -15.91 -16.19
CA ILE A 72 13.99 -16.30 -16.42
C ILE A 72 14.06 -17.59 -17.25
N ALA A 73 13.23 -18.59 -16.94
CA ALA A 73 13.20 -19.84 -17.70
C ALA A 73 12.80 -19.62 -19.17
N THR A 74 11.76 -18.82 -19.41
CA THR A 74 11.30 -18.45 -20.75
C THR A 74 12.38 -17.70 -21.51
N MET A 75 13.01 -16.69 -20.89
CA MET A 75 14.11 -15.94 -21.51
C MET A 75 15.31 -16.83 -21.83
N ARG A 76 15.66 -17.77 -20.95
CA ARG A 76 16.74 -18.73 -21.20
C ARG A 76 16.44 -19.63 -22.40
N ALA A 77 15.20 -20.09 -22.55
CA ALA A 77 14.78 -20.91 -23.68
C ALA A 77 14.73 -20.10 -24.99
N ALA A 78 14.26 -18.85 -24.92
CA ALA A 78 14.09 -17.95 -26.06
C ALA A 78 15.34 -17.08 -26.36
N ARG A 79 16.49 -17.34 -25.73
CA ARG A 79 17.72 -16.51 -25.83
C ARG A 79 18.28 -16.33 -27.25
N HIS A 80 17.85 -17.18 -28.19
CA HIS A 80 18.30 -17.20 -29.59
C HIS A 80 17.27 -16.56 -30.53
N LEU A 81 16.11 -16.18 -30.00
CA LEU A 81 15.03 -15.53 -30.72
C LEU A 81 15.16 -14.01 -30.59
N ASP A 82 14.57 -13.28 -31.53
CA ASP A 82 14.50 -11.83 -31.48
C ASP A 82 13.67 -11.34 -30.28
N ARG A 83 13.86 -10.07 -29.91
CA ARG A 83 13.18 -9.47 -28.76
C ARG A 83 11.65 -9.51 -28.85
N GLU A 84 11.07 -9.33 -30.03
CA GLU A 84 9.61 -9.33 -30.16
C GLU A 84 9.06 -10.72 -29.86
N THR A 85 9.69 -11.76 -30.39
CA THR A 85 9.33 -13.15 -30.12
C THR A 85 9.51 -13.51 -28.64
N GLN A 86 10.60 -13.06 -28.00
CA GLN A 86 10.80 -13.21 -26.56
C GLN A 86 9.66 -12.60 -25.75
N LEU A 87 9.26 -11.36 -26.08
CA LEU A 87 8.17 -10.66 -25.39
C LEU A 87 6.82 -11.34 -25.62
N ARG A 88 6.55 -11.90 -26.82
CA ARG A 88 5.34 -12.69 -27.09
C ARG A 88 5.25 -13.91 -26.19
N HIS A 89 6.36 -14.63 -26.00
CA HIS A 89 6.41 -15.74 -25.05
C HIS A 89 6.17 -15.29 -23.60
N ILE A 90 6.72 -14.14 -23.22
CA ILE A 90 6.49 -13.56 -21.89
C ILE A 90 5.02 -13.15 -21.69
N ALA A 91 4.36 -12.60 -22.72
CA ALA A 91 2.97 -12.17 -22.65
C ALA A 91 2.00 -13.32 -22.30
N GLY A 92 2.37 -14.56 -22.64
CA GLY A 92 1.62 -15.76 -22.27
C GLY A 92 1.84 -16.24 -20.83
N ILE A 93 2.76 -15.62 -20.07
CA ILE A 93 3.00 -15.95 -18.66
C ILE A 93 1.98 -15.21 -17.80
N GLU A 94 1.22 -15.95 -16.99
CA GLU A 94 0.28 -15.34 -16.03
C GLU A 94 0.99 -14.31 -15.12
N GLY A 95 0.36 -13.16 -14.91
CA GLY A 95 0.91 -12.01 -14.20
C GLY A 95 1.75 -11.08 -15.05
N CYS A 96 2.17 -11.48 -16.24
CA CYS A 96 2.99 -10.63 -17.10
C CYS A 96 2.12 -9.73 -18.00
N TYR A 97 2.20 -8.43 -17.78
CA TYR A 97 1.64 -7.42 -18.65
C TYR A 97 2.74 -6.82 -19.52
N VAL A 98 2.66 -6.98 -20.83
CA VAL A 98 3.64 -6.45 -21.80
C VAL A 98 3.00 -5.27 -22.54
N PRO A 99 3.29 -4.01 -22.18
CA PRO A 99 2.47 -2.85 -22.59
C PRO A 99 2.40 -2.63 -24.10
N ARG A 100 3.47 -2.98 -24.82
CA ARG A 100 3.55 -2.80 -26.29
C ARG A 100 2.54 -3.65 -27.06
N PHE A 101 1.93 -4.65 -26.41
CA PHE A 101 0.92 -5.51 -27.00
C PHE A 101 -0.50 -5.08 -26.66
N TYR A 102 -0.71 -3.84 -26.21
CA TYR A 102 -2.03 -3.32 -25.87
C TYR A 102 -2.22 -1.93 -26.46
N ASP A 103 -3.28 -1.76 -27.24
CA ASP A 103 -3.73 -0.46 -27.74
C ASP A 103 -4.76 0.14 -26.81
N VAL A 104 -4.68 1.46 -26.61
CA VAL A 104 -5.64 2.23 -25.80
C VAL A 104 -6.37 3.20 -26.71
N ALA A 105 -7.70 3.08 -26.76
CA ALA A 105 -8.56 4.03 -27.46
C ALA A 105 -9.27 4.93 -26.44
N TYR A 106 -9.43 6.20 -26.78
CA TYR A 106 -10.04 7.22 -25.92
C TYR A 106 -11.33 7.78 -26.54
N HIS A 107 -12.22 8.23 -25.67
CA HIS A 107 -13.33 9.10 -26.02
C HIS A 107 -12.84 10.55 -26.21
N GLU A 108 -13.69 11.40 -26.81
CA GLU A 108 -13.39 12.82 -27.03
C GLU A 108 -13.17 13.59 -25.72
N ASP A 109 -13.81 13.16 -24.62
CA ASP A 109 -13.64 13.73 -23.28
C ASP A 109 -12.36 13.25 -22.56
N GLY A 110 -11.55 12.43 -23.25
CA GLY A 110 -10.31 11.88 -22.73
C GLY A 110 -10.49 10.67 -21.81
N THR A 111 -11.70 10.18 -21.55
CA THR A 111 -11.89 8.90 -20.85
C THR A 111 -11.50 7.73 -21.76
N ILE A 112 -11.13 6.58 -21.19
CA ILE A 112 -10.75 5.41 -21.98
C ILE A 112 -12.02 4.76 -22.52
N ALA A 113 -12.02 4.45 -23.82
CA ALA A 113 -13.08 3.72 -24.48
C ALA A 113 -12.84 2.20 -24.44
N ARG A 114 -11.59 1.77 -24.69
CA ARG A 114 -11.18 0.36 -24.59
C ARG A 114 -9.66 0.23 -24.50
N ILE A 115 -9.24 -0.88 -23.90
CA ILE A 115 -7.86 -1.38 -23.91
C ILE A 115 -7.90 -2.75 -24.57
N THR A 116 -7.13 -2.98 -25.63
CA THR A 116 -7.26 -4.19 -26.45
C THR A 116 -5.90 -4.80 -26.75
N PRO A 117 -5.71 -6.12 -26.51
CA PRO A 117 -4.47 -6.78 -26.90
C PRO A 117 -4.31 -6.79 -28.42
N THR A 118 -3.08 -6.63 -28.90
CA THR A 118 -2.74 -6.58 -30.33
C THR A 118 -2.16 -7.90 -30.84
N VAL A 119 -1.89 -8.85 -29.95
CA VAL A 119 -1.35 -10.18 -30.25
C VAL A 119 -2.11 -11.26 -29.48
N PRO A 120 -2.26 -12.49 -30.01
CA PRO A 120 -3.04 -13.54 -29.37
C PRO A 120 -2.43 -14.07 -28.06
N GLU A 121 -1.12 -13.94 -27.87
CA GLU A 121 -0.42 -14.36 -26.65
C GLU A 121 -0.72 -13.44 -25.46
N ALA A 122 -1.08 -12.17 -25.72
CA ALA A 122 -1.42 -11.21 -24.68
C ALA A 122 -2.88 -11.39 -24.25
N PRO A 123 -3.16 -11.67 -22.97
CA PRO A 123 -4.54 -11.87 -22.53
C PRO A 123 -5.30 -10.54 -22.49
N PRO A 124 -6.63 -10.52 -22.76
CA PRO A 124 -7.42 -9.29 -22.62
C PRO A 124 -7.46 -8.78 -21.17
N ARG A 125 -7.26 -9.66 -20.18
CA ARG A 125 -7.10 -9.31 -18.77
C ARG A 125 -5.95 -10.10 -18.16
N VAL A 126 -4.97 -9.38 -17.62
CA VAL A 126 -3.78 -9.96 -16.97
C VAL A 126 -4.12 -10.28 -15.52
N LEU A 127 -4.31 -11.57 -15.22
CA LEU A 127 -4.52 -12.05 -13.86
C LEU A 127 -3.23 -11.92 -13.05
N LYS A 128 -3.33 -11.31 -11.86
CA LYS A 128 -2.20 -11.22 -10.93
C LYS A 128 -1.69 -12.61 -10.53
N THR A 129 -0.40 -12.73 -10.28
CA THR A 129 0.18 -13.93 -9.66
C THR A 129 0.05 -13.87 -8.15
N ILE A 130 -0.09 -15.03 -7.52
CA ILE A 130 -0.02 -15.20 -6.07
C ILE A 130 0.85 -16.40 -5.74
N VAL A 131 1.52 -16.38 -4.60
CA VAL A 131 2.12 -17.57 -4.01
C VAL A 131 1.13 -18.14 -2.98
N PRO A 132 0.59 -19.36 -3.19
CA PRO A 132 -0.41 -19.94 -2.30
C PRO A 132 0.17 -20.35 -0.95
N VAL A 133 1.44 -20.75 -0.92
CA VAL A 133 2.21 -21.06 0.30
C VAL A 133 3.39 -20.11 0.37
N MET A 134 3.50 -19.31 1.42
CA MET A 134 4.57 -18.31 1.50
C MET A 134 5.94 -19.00 1.44
N PRO A 135 6.90 -18.49 0.64
CA PRO A 135 8.23 -19.09 0.54
C PRO A 135 8.96 -18.97 1.87
N PRO A 136 9.93 -19.83 2.23
CA PRO A 136 10.65 -19.75 3.50
C PRO A 136 11.17 -18.33 3.81
N PRO A 137 11.21 -17.90 5.09
CA PRO A 137 11.71 -16.59 5.45
C PRO A 137 13.15 -16.40 4.98
N VAL A 138 13.47 -15.19 4.54
CA VAL A 138 14.87 -14.85 4.24
C VAL A 138 15.62 -14.81 5.56
N THR A 139 16.65 -15.64 5.70
CA THR A 139 17.49 -15.67 6.90
C THR A 139 18.93 -15.18 6.65
N ASP A 140 19.35 -15.13 5.39
CA ASP A 140 20.67 -14.68 4.98
C ASP A 140 20.65 -13.21 4.60
N PHE A 141 20.75 -12.34 5.61
CA PHE A 141 20.76 -10.90 5.42
C PHE A 141 22.19 -10.37 5.21
N ILE A 142 22.33 -9.37 4.34
CA ILE A 142 23.52 -8.53 4.30
C ILE A 142 23.51 -7.65 5.54
N VAL A 143 24.52 -7.79 6.40
CA VAL A 143 24.70 -6.96 7.59
C VAL A 143 25.44 -5.67 7.21
N PRO A 144 24.81 -4.48 7.30
CA PRO A 144 25.44 -3.24 6.90
C PRO A 144 26.48 -2.78 7.92
N PHE A 145 27.61 -2.26 7.45
CA PHE A 145 28.63 -1.57 8.29
C PHE A 145 28.27 -0.10 8.60
N ILE A 146 27.06 0.32 8.25
CA ILE A 146 26.53 1.67 8.47
C ILE A 146 25.17 1.57 9.16
N GLU A 147 24.76 2.64 9.82
CA GLU A 147 23.39 2.76 10.29
C GLU A 147 22.44 2.82 9.09
N THR A 148 21.41 1.97 9.10
CA THR A 148 20.39 1.92 8.05
C THR A 148 19.03 2.37 8.60
N VAL A 149 18.17 2.86 7.70
CA VAL A 149 16.82 3.36 8.05
C VAL A 149 15.98 2.28 8.74
N HIS A 150 16.22 0.99 8.44
CA HIS A 150 15.56 -0.15 9.06
C HIS A 150 16.62 -1.12 9.62
N ASN A 151 17.22 -0.75 10.74
CA ASN A 151 18.23 -1.57 11.42
C ASN A 151 17.59 -2.69 12.27
N ARG A 152 16.91 -3.64 11.61
CA ARG A 152 16.18 -4.75 12.23
C ARG A 152 15.98 -5.90 11.26
N ALA A 153 15.79 -7.11 11.77
CA ALA A 153 15.47 -8.30 11.00
C ALA A 153 13.97 -8.36 10.62
N PRO A 154 13.58 -8.28 9.34
CA PRO A 154 12.19 -8.43 8.94
C PRO A 154 11.80 -9.91 8.76
N ILE A 155 10.65 -10.31 9.32
CA ILE A 155 10.01 -11.61 9.05
C ILE A 155 8.54 -11.38 8.72
N GLU A 156 8.11 -11.71 7.50
CA GLU A 156 6.71 -11.62 7.09
C GLU A 156 5.90 -12.76 7.69
N ILE A 157 5.05 -12.48 8.68
CA ILE A 157 4.26 -13.51 9.39
C ILE A 157 2.94 -13.84 8.68
N MET A 158 2.42 -12.90 7.90
CA MET A 158 1.22 -13.08 7.08
C MET A 158 1.20 -12.09 5.91
N ARG A 159 0.60 -12.53 4.80
CA ARG A 159 0.39 -11.73 3.60
C ARG A 159 -1.11 -11.66 3.28
N GLY A 160 -1.60 -10.47 2.99
CA GLY A 160 -3.04 -10.24 2.79
C GLY A 160 -3.74 -9.63 4.01
N CYS A 161 -4.98 -9.17 3.81
CA CYS A 161 -5.88 -8.74 4.89
C CYS A 161 -7.34 -9.05 4.54
N THR A 162 -8.12 -9.55 5.50
CA THR A 162 -9.55 -9.91 5.32
C THR A 162 -10.52 -8.76 5.58
N ARG A 163 -10.09 -7.75 6.35
CA ARG A 163 -10.94 -6.68 6.91
C ARG A 163 -11.70 -5.83 5.90
N GLY A 164 -11.18 -5.69 4.68
CA GLY A 164 -11.92 -5.06 3.59
C GLY A 164 -12.21 -3.56 3.79
N CYS A 165 -11.27 -2.80 4.37
CA CYS A 165 -11.38 -1.34 4.42
C CYS A 165 -11.43 -0.77 2.98
N ARG A 166 -12.39 0.12 2.70
CA ARG A 166 -12.77 0.53 1.33
C ARG A 166 -11.75 1.39 0.59
N PHE A 167 -10.85 2.02 1.33
CA PHE A 167 -9.73 2.81 0.79
C PHE A 167 -8.45 1.98 0.63
N CYS A 168 -8.37 0.81 1.26
CA CYS A 168 -7.10 0.10 1.43
C CYS A 168 -6.75 -0.70 0.17
N HIS A 169 -5.81 -0.19 -0.63
CA HIS A 169 -5.31 -0.85 -1.83
C HIS A 169 -4.80 -2.26 -1.55
N ALA A 170 -3.88 -2.38 -0.58
CA ALA A 170 -3.32 -3.66 -0.15
C ALA A 170 -4.42 -4.64 0.29
N GLY A 171 -5.44 -4.18 1.02
CA GLY A 171 -6.57 -4.99 1.48
C GLY A 171 -7.44 -5.61 0.37
N MET A 172 -7.31 -5.14 -0.88
CA MET A 172 -7.97 -5.72 -2.05
C MET A 172 -7.00 -6.52 -2.91
N ILE A 173 -5.86 -5.93 -3.29
CA ILE A 173 -4.94 -6.52 -4.27
C ILE A 173 -4.13 -7.69 -3.71
N THR A 174 -3.94 -7.80 -2.39
CA THR A 174 -3.11 -8.87 -1.78
C THR A 174 -3.92 -10.08 -1.30
N ARG A 175 -5.24 -10.12 -1.56
CA ARG A 175 -6.08 -11.29 -1.22
C ARG A 175 -5.71 -12.52 -2.05
N PRO A 176 -5.83 -13.76 -1.51
CA PRO A 176 -6.33 -14.11 -0.17
C PRO A 176 -5.29 -13.90 0.95
N VAL A 177 -5.70 -14.07 2.22
CA VAL A 177 -4.77 -14.08 3.36
C VAL A 177 -4.02 -15.41 3.42
N ARG A 178 -2.71 -15.35 3.71
CA ARG A 178 -1.85 -16.51 4.00
C ARG A 178 -1.01 -16.20 5.22
N GLU A 179 -0.82 -17.20 6.05
CA GLU A 179 -0.20 -17.09 7.37
C GLU A 179 0.93 -18.12 7.46
N ARG A 180 2.05 -17.72 8.07
CA ARG A 180 3.16 -18.64 8.34
C ARG A 180 2.86 -19.47 9.59
N PRO A 181 3.29 -20.72 9.68
CA PRO A 181 3.32 -21.46 10.95
C PRO A 181 4.21 -20.76 11.98
N VAL A 182 3.85 -20.86 13.27
CA VAL A 182 4.62 -20.27 14.37
C VAL A 182 6.04 -20.83 14.42
N ASP A 183 6.21 -22.15 14.30
CA ASP A 183 7.53 -22.78 14.39
C ASP A 183 8.46 -22.33 13.25
N GLU A 184 7.95 -22.13 12.03
CA GLU A 184 8.73 -21.59 10.90
C GLU A 184 9.27 -20.18 11.18
N ILE A 185 8.48 -19.35 11.89
CA ILE A 185 8.89 -18.01 12.31
C ILE A 185 9.99 -18.09 13.37
N LEU A 186 9.82 -18.96 14.38
CA LEU A 186 10.78 -19.10 15.48
C LEU A 186 12.13 -19.65 14.99
N ASP A 187 12.11 -20.63 14.08
CA ASP A 187 13.33 -21.21 13.51
C ASP A 187 14.06 -20.20 12.63
N ALA A 188 13.33 -19.41 11.84
CA ALA A 188 13.92 -18.31 11.09
C ALA A 188 14.55 -17.26 12.02
N MET A 189 13.88 -16.88 13.11
CA MET A 189 14.43 -15.96 14.10
C MET A 189 15.75 -16.47 14.67
N GLU A 190 15.83 -17.74 15.07
CA GLU A 190 17.06 -18.33 15.61
C GLU A 190 18.24 -18.22 14.62
N ILE A 191 18.02 -18.62 13.36
CA ILE A 191 19.04 -18.54 12.31
C ILE A 191 19.48 -17.10 12.07
N ILE A 192 18.53 -16.16 12.02
CA ILE A 192 18.82 -14.75 11.76
C ILE A 192 19.67 -14.18 12.89
N LEU A 193 19.27 -14.39 14.13
CA LEU A 193 19.97 -13.87 15.31
C LEU A 193 21.40 -14.40 15.38
N GLU A 194 21.60 -15.70 15.14
CA GLU A 194 22.92 -16.33 15.10
C GLU A 194 23.82 -15.73 14.00
N LYS A 195 23.27 -15.49 12.80
CA LYS A 195 24.04 -15.01 11.65
C LYS A 195 24.31 -13.51 11.66
N THR A 196 23.43 -12.71 12.25
CA THR A 196 23.43 -11.25 12.06
C THR A 196 23.65 -10.46 13.33
N GLY A 197 23.34 -11.02 14.51
CA GLY A 197 23.38 -10.31 15.78
C GLY A 197 22.36 -9.17 15.90
N TYR A 198 21.30 -9.15 15.08
CA TYR A 198 20.24 -8.14 15.23
C TYR A 198 19.59 -8.19 16.61
N GLU A 199 19.38 -7.03 17.22
CA GLU A 199 18.70 -6.89 18.52
C GLU A 199 17.19 -6.60 18.37
N GLU A 200 16.71 -6.36 17.14
CA GLU A 200 15.31 -6.11 16.83
C GLU A 200 14.82 -7.02 15.70
N VAL A 201 13.65 -7.64 15.91
CA VAL A 201 12.92 -8.40 14.89
C VAL A 201 11.58 -7.71 14.61
N ALA A 202 11.33 -7.38 13.36
CA ALA A 202 10.06 -6.83 12.88
C ALA A 202 9.18 -7.91 12.27
N LEU A 203 8.04 -8.18 12.90
CA LEU A 203 7.04 -9.13 12.38
C LEU A 203 6.15 -8.42 11.36
N LEU A 204 6.50 -8.51 10.08
CA LEU A 204 5.84 -7.81 9.00
C LEU A 204 4.48 -8.43 8.66
N SER A 205 3.47 -7.58 8.53
CA SER A 205 2.14 -7.92 8.03
C SER A 205 1.36 -6.64 7.72
N LEU A 206 0.17 -6.77 7.12
CA LEU A 206 -0.79 -5.66 7.01
C LEU A 206 -1.56 -5.40 8.31
N SER A 207 -1.64 -6.39 9.21
CA SER A 207 -2.35 -6.31 10.49
C SER A 207 -1.91 -7.48 11.38
N SER A 208 -0.91 -7.28 12.23
CA SER A 208 -0.33 -8.40 13.00
C SER A 208 -1.30 -8.97 14.03
N SER A 209 -2.24 -8.17 14.52
CA SER A 209 -3.31 -8.64 15.40
C SER A 209 -4.33 -9.55 14.70
N ASP A 210 -4.37 -9.56 13.37
CA ASP A 210 -5.25 -10.44 12.59
C ASP A 210 -4.61 -11.79 12.24
N TYR A 211 -3.33 -11.99 12.58
CA TYR A 211 -2.65 -13.28 12.44
C TYR A 211 -3.23 -14.27 13.47
N THR A 212 -3.71 -15.42 13.01
CA THR A 212 -4.52 -16.36 13.81
C THR A 212 -3.79 -16.79 15.08
N HIS A 213 -2.48 -16.98 15.00
CA HIS A 213 -1.63 -17.47 16.08
C HIS A 213 -0.82 -16.37 16.77
N VAL A 214 -1.25 -15.10 16.73
CA VAL A 214 -0.44 -13.98 17.27
C VAL A 214 -0.14 -14.10 18.76
N LEU A 215 -1.08 -14.61 19.56
CA LEU A 215 -0.85 -14.84 20.98
C LEU A 215 0.18 -15.95 21.21
N GLU A 216 -0.02 -17.11 20.58
CA GLU A 216 0.92 -18.22 20.64
C GLU A 216 2.32 -17.81 20.19
N LEU A 217 2.43 -17.09 19.08
CA LEU A 217 3.69 -16.60 18.55
C LEU A 217 4.41 -15.70 19.56
N THR A 218 3.71 -14.71 20.12
CA THR A 218 4.34 -13.77 21.07
C THR A 218 4.73 -14.45 22.40
N GLU A 219 3.93 -15.40 22.89
CA GLU A 219 4.27 -16.21 24.07
C GLU A 219 5.52 -17.05 23.82
N ARG A 220 5.56 -17.79 22.70
CA ARG A 220 6.70 -18.65 22.33
C ARG A 220 7.97 -17.86 22.03
N ILE A 221 7.86 -16.65 21.47
CA ILE A 221 9.01 -15.74 21.30
C ILE A 221 9.59 -15.37 22.66
N ASN A 222 8.75 -14.97 23.62
CA ASN A 222 9.21 -14.61 24.96
C ASN A 222 9.85 -15.80 25.69
N GLU A 223 9.27 -17.00 25.57
CA GLU A 223 9.83 -18.23 26.14
C GLU A 223 11.20 -18.59 25.53
N ARG A 224 11.33 -18.55 24.21
CA ARG A 224 12.56 -18.97 23.51
C ARG A 224 13.65 -17.90 23.54
N PHE A 225 13.29 -16.62 23.45
CA PHE A 225 14.25 -15.53 23.22
C PHE A 225 14.20 -14.40 24.25
N GLY A 226 13.29 -14.42 25.23
CA GLY A 226 13.15 -13.33 26.21
C GLY A 226 14.42 -13.04 27.02
N HIS A 227 15.28 -14.04 27.20
CA HIS A 227 16.58 -13.90 27.86
C HIS A 227 17.61 -13.07 27.07
N LEU A 228 17.39 -12.85 25.77
CA LEU A 228 18.29 -12.10 24.89
C LEU A 228 17.99 -10.60 24.88
N GLY A 229 16.89 -10.14 25.51
CA GLY A 229 16.50 -8.73 25.51
C GLY A 229 16.11 -8.20 24.13
N LEU A 230 15.60 -9.06 23.24
CA LEU A 230 15.20 -8.69 21.88
C LEU A 230 14.02 -7.71 21.87
N ASN A 231 14.10 -6.72 20.98
CA ASN A 231 12.96 -5.87 20.66
C ASN A 231 12.10 -6.52 19.57
N ILE A 232 10.80 -6.72 19.84
CA ILE A 232 9.85 -7.21 18.85
C ILE A 232 8.98 -6.06 18.38
N SER A 233 9.09 -5.71 17.11
CA SER A 233 8.29 -4.66 16.49
C SER A 233 7.12 -5.26 15.71
N LEU A 234 5.90 -4.82 16.05
CA LEU A 234 4.70 -5.05 15.24
C LEU A 234 4.33 -3.77 14.47
N PRO A 235 3.87 -3.88 13.21
CA PRO A 235 3.12 -2.83 12.53
C PRO A 235 1.90 -2.34 13.35
N SER A 236 1.29 -1.24 12.91
CA SER A 236 0.08 -0.67 13.52
C SER A 236 -0.98 -1.75 13.81
N LEU A 237 -1.48 -1.78 15.04
CA LEU A 237 -2.44 -2.80 15.49
C LEU A 237 -3.88 -2.30 15.32
N ARG A 238 -4.78 -3.22 14.96
CA ARG A 238 -6.22 -2.93 14.88
C ARG A 238 -6.84 -2.98 16.26
N ILE A 239 -7.71 -2.02 16.55
CA ILE A 239 -8.37 -1.88 17.85
C ILE A 239 -9.29 -3.10 18.10
N GLU A 240 -9.92 -3.61 17.06
CA GLU A 240 -10.90 -4.69 17.12
C GLU A 240 -10.30 -6.06 17.51
N THR A 241 -8.99 -6.24 17.33
CA THR A 241 -8.29 -7.53 17.55
C THR A 241 -7.13 -7.46 18.51
N VAL A 242 -6.71 -6.26 18.90
CA VAL A 242 -5.66 -6.14 19.91
C VAL A 242 -6.23 -6.58 21.25
N SER A 243 -5.57 -7.54 21.88
CA SER A 243 -5.99 -8.06 23.18
C SER A 243 -5.04 -7.60 24.28
N THR A 244 -5.55 -7.56 25.51
CA THR A 244 -4.76 -7.27 26.71
C THR A 244 -3.59 -8.23 26.87
N ARG A 245 -3.79 -9.53 26.61
CA ARG A 245 -2.73 -10.56 26.61
C ARG A 245 -1.63 -10.26 25.59
N LEU A 246 -2.01 -9.85 24.37
CA LEU A 246 -1.02 -9.46 23.36
C LEU A 246 -0.20 -8.26 23.84
N MET A 247 -0.85 -7.27 24.47
CA MET A 247 -0.14 -6.14 25.06
C MET A 247 0.83 -6.60 26.16
N ASP A 248 0.41 -7.51 27.03
CA ASP A 248 1.25 -8.04 28.11
C ASP A 248 2.50 -8.75 27.55
N ASN A 249 2.34 -9.51 26.47
CA ASN A 249 3.47 -10.19 25.81
C ASN A 249 4.45 -9.22 25.14
N LEU A 250 4.01 -8.03 24.75
CA LEU A 250 4.88 -6.99 24.15
C LEU A 250 5.62 -6.15 25.21
N GLY A 251 5.40 -6.41 26.51
CA GLY A 251 5.76 -5.54 27.63
C GLY A 251 7.22 -5.08 27.74
N ASP A 252 8.20 -5.74 27.12
CA ASP A 252 9.60 -5.29 27.16
C ASP A 252 9.96 -4.31 26.02
N SER A 253 9.09 -4.16 25.02
CA SER A 253 9.24 -3.21 23.89
C SER A 253 8.80 -1.76 24.22
N LYS A 254 8.56 -1.45 25.50
CA LYS A 254 8.01 -0.18 26.03
C LYS A 254 8.73 1.12 25.63
N ARG A 255 9.91 1.02 24.99
CA ARG A 255 10.65 2.17 24.44
C ARG A 255 9.93 2.79 23.22
N GLY A 256 9.16 1.99 22.47
CA GLY A 256 8.33 2.44 21.35
C GLY A 256 6.89 2.76 21.79
N GLY A 257 6.34 3.89 21.37
CA GLY A 257 4.92 4.19 21.61
C GLY A 257 3.98 3.18 20.94
N PHE A 258 2.83 2.91 21.54
CA PHE A 258 1.84 1.95 21.04
C PHE A 258 1.02 2.56 19.91
N THR A 259 0.83 1.86 18.79
CA THR A 259 0.22 2.43 17.59
C THR A 259 -1.15 1.82 17.32
N LEU A 260 -2.18 2.68 17.25
CA LEU A 260 -3.54 2.33 16.84
C LEU A 260 -3.92 3.12 15.58
N ALA A 261 -4.74 2.54 14.73
CA ALA A 261 -5.19 3.19 13.50
C ALA A 261 -6.72 3.24 13.44
N PRO A 262 -7.38 4.25 14.05
CA PRO A 262 -8.82 4.42 13.92
C PRO A 262 -9.25 4.90 12.53
N GLU A 263 -8.38 5.61 11.80
CA GLU A 263 -8.60 6.23 10.46
C GLU A 263 -9.65 7.34 10.42
N ALA A 264 -10.74 7.21 11.18
CA ALA A 264 -11.77 8.22 11.32
C ALA A 264 -12.28 8.30 12.77
N ALA A 265 -12.78 9.47 13.17
CA ALA A 265 -13.20 9.72 14.56
C ALA A 265 -14.69 9.52 14.83
N THR A 266 -15.56 9.79 13.85
CA THR A 266 -16.99 9.50 13.97
C THR A 266 -17.29 8.06 13.55
N GLU A 267 -18.25 7.42 14.22
CA GLU A 267 -18.71 6.07 13.84
C GLU A 267 -19.28 6.05 12.42
N ARG A 268 -19.96 7.13 12.01
CA ARG A 268 -20.43 7.32 10.63
C ARG A 268 -19.28 7.21 9.62
N MET A 269 -18.20 7.97 9.80
CA MET A 269 -17.07 7.93 8.88
C MET A 269 -16.33 6.59 8.93
N ARG A 270 -16.23 5.97 10.10
CA ARG A 270 -15.69 4.62 10.26
C ARG A 270 -16.51 3.56 9.53
N ASN A 271 -17.83 3.67 9.56
CA ASN A 271 -18.73 2.79 8.80
C ASN A 271 -18.59 3.01 7.29
N ILE A 272 -18.50 4.27 6.85
CA ILE A 272 -18.26 4.63 5.43
C ILE A 272 -16.98 3.94 4.93
N ILE A 273 -15.88 3.97 5.67
CA ILE A 273 -14.62 3.35 5.23
C ILE A 273 -14.51 1.84 5.53
N ASN A 274 -15.57 1.23 6.07
CA ASN A 274 -15.63 -0.15 6.53
C ASN A 274 -14.57 -0.50 7.59
N LYS A 275 -14.54 0.28 8.67
CA LYS A 275 -13.65 0.11 9.83
C LYS A 275 -14.44 0.25 11.13
N TYR A 276 -15.29 -0.72 11.41
CA TYR A 276 -16.17 -0.69 12.58
C TYR A 276 -15.38 -0.78 13.89
N VAL A 277 -15.38 0.32 14.64
CA VAL A 277 -14.94 0.37 16.04
C VAL A 277 -15.76 1.46 16.73
N THR A 278 -16.30 1.18 17.90
CA THR A 278 -17.08 2.17 18.65
C THR A 278 -16.16 3.18 19.34
N HIS A 279 -16.69 4.35 19.69
CA HIS A 279 -15.91 5.32 20.45
C HIS A 279 -15.46 4.77 21.81
N GLU A 280 -16.32 3.98 22.46
CA GLU A 280 -16.07 3.37 23.76
C GLU A 280 -14.94 2.34 23.71
N GLU A 281 -14.95 1.43 22.73
CA GLU A 281 -13.89 0.42 22.55
C GLU A 281 -12.52 1.05 22.34
N LEU A 282 -12.46 2.17 21.60
CA LEU A 282 -11.20 2.90 21.39
C LEU A 282 -10.68 3.50 22.70
N LEU A 283 -11.54 4.17 23.48
CA LEU A 283 -11.13 4.76 24.76
C LEU A 283 -10.74 3.69 25.77
N GLU A 284 -11.44 2.56 25.83
CA GLU A 284 -11.08 1.47 26.73
C GLU A 284 -9.74 0.84 26.32
N THR A 285 -9.52 0.63 25.02
CA THR A 285 -8.24 0.13 24.50
C THR A 285 -7.09 1.08 24.85
N ALA A 286 -7.29 2.40 24.67
CA ALA A 286 -6.30 3.40 25.05
C ALA A 286 -6.01 3.38 26.56
N ARG A 287 -7.05 3.24 27.39
CA ARG A 287 -6.92 3.12 28.85
C ARG A 287 -6.10 1.89 29.25
N GLU A 288 -6.38 0.74 28.64
CA GLU A 288 -5.64 -0.51 28.88
C GLU A 288 -4.16 -0.41 28.49
N ILE A 289 -3.85 0.29 27.39
CA ILE A 289 -2.47 0.56 26.97
C ILE A 289 -1.77 1.45 28.01
N TYR A 290 -2.38 2.56 28.42
CA TYR A 290 -1.78 3.44 29.41
C TYR A 290 -1.59 2.75 30.78
N ARG A 291 -2.53 1.87 31.20
CA ARG A 291 -2.41 1.08 32.45
C ARG A 291 -1.19 0.16 32.47
N ARG A 292 -0.69 -0.24 31.29
CA ARG A 292 0.49 -1.10 31.12
C ARG A 292 1.80 -0.31 30.95
N ASP A 293 1.83 0.93 31.42
CA ASP A 293 2.98 1.84 31.41
C ASP A 293 3.46 2.37 30.04
N TRP A 294 2.72 2.13 28.94
CA TRP A 294 2.98 2.92 27.74
C TRP A 294 2.61 4.38 28.00
N ARG A 295 3.60 5.27 27.89
CA ARG A 295 3.39 6.72 28.07
C ARG A 295 2.98 7.42 26.77
N THR A 296 3.16 6.75 25.64
CA THR A 296 2.95 7.33 24.31
C THR A 296 2.05 6.41 23.50
N ILE A 297 0.93 6.94 23.04
CA ILE A 297 0.10 6.32 22.01
C ILE A 297 0.31 7.07 20.69
N LYS A 298 0.24 6.37 19.56
CA LYS A 298 0.21 6.93 18.22
C LYS A 298 -1.15 6.60 17.59
N LEU A 299 -1.85 7.61 17.07
CA LEU A 299 -3.10 7.45 16.32
C LEU A 299 -2.90 7.89 14.88
N TYR A 300 -3.41 7.10 13.94
CA TYR A 300 -3.48 7.49 12.53
C TYR A 300 -4.92 7.78 12.10
N PHE A 301 -5.09 8.91 11.42
CA PHE A 301 -6.32 9.36 10.81
C PHE A 301 -6.10 9.67 9.33
N MET A 302 -7.19 9.60 8.58
CA MET A 302 -7.27 9.99 7.18
C MET A 302 -8.33 11.07 7.03
N ILE A 303 -7.96 12.19 6.39
CA ILE A 303 -8.89 13.28 6.02
C ILE A 303 -9.03 13.39 4.51
N GLY A 304 -10.04 14.10 4.03
CA GLY A 304 -10.19 14.39 2.60
C GLY A 304 -11.09 13.40 1.85
N HIS A 305 -11.82 12.54 2.58
CA HIS A 305 -12.87 11.72 1.98
C HIS A 305 -14.07 12.61 1.59
N PRO A 306 -14.71 12.43 0.41
CA PRO A 306 -15.76 13.35 -0.07
C PRO A 306 -16.99 13.49 0.83
N HIS A 307 -17.27 12.48 1.66
CA HIS A 307 -18.37 12.50 2.64
C HIS A 307 -17.97 13.03 4.03
N GLU A 308 -16.72 13.46 4.21
CA GLU A 308 -16.21 13.98 5.47
C GLU A 308 -16.51 15.47 5.60
N THR A 309 -17.14 15.85 6.72
CA THR A 309 -17.47 17.24 7.06
C THR A 309 -16.42 17.84 8.01
N LEU A 310 -16.44 19.16 8.20
CA LEU A 310 -15.56 19.80 9.18
C LEU A 310 -15.89 19.38 10.62
N GLU A 311 -17.14 19.02 10.89
CA GLU A 311 -17.58 18.44 12.16
C GLU A 311 -16.93 17.07 12.41
N ASP A 312 -16.78 16.23 11.38
CA ASP A 312 -16.05 14.97 11.51
C ASP A 312 -14.56 15.21 11.81
N VAL A 313 -13.96 16.23 11.20
CA VAL A 313 -12.56 16.62 11.48
C VAL A 313 -12.40 17.18 12.89
N GLN A 314 -13.38 17.96 13.38
CA GLN A 314 -13.42 18.39 14.77
C GLN A 314 -13.52 17.19 15.72
N ALA A 315 -14.30 16.17 15.37
CA ALA A 315 -14.39 14.95 16.19
C ALA A 315 -13.05 14.22 16.31
N ILE A 316 -12.13 14.35 15.34
CA ILE A 316 -10.75 13.84 15.47
C ILE A 316 -10.03 14.53 16.63
N VAL A 317 -10.14 15.85 16.73
CA VAL A 317 -9.57 16.62 17.84
C VAL A 317 -10.15 16.15 19.17
N ASP A 318 -11.46 16.03 19.25
CA ASP A 318 -12.16 15.71 20.49
C ASP A 318 -11.80 14.30 20.97
N LEU A 319 -11.73 13.33 20.05
CA LEU A 319 -11.27 11.98 20.31
C LEU A 319 -9.82 11.96 20.81
N CYS A 320 -8.90 12.70 20.16
CA CYS A 320 -7.51 12.78 20.60
C CYS A 320 -7.39 13.36 22.01
N LYS A 321 -8.17 14.41 22.34
CA LYS A 321 -8.21 14.98 23.69
C LYS A 321 -8.74 13.99 24.72
N ALA A 322 -9.79 13.23 24.38
CA ALA A 322 -10.34 12.19 25.24
C ALA A 322 -9.31 11.07 25.51
N VAL A 323 -8.62 10.59 24.48
CA VAL A 323 -7.55 9.58 24.61
C VAL A 323 -6.41 10.10 25.49
N LEU A 324 -5.94 11.34 25.27
CA LEU A 324 -4.89 11.92 26.10
C LEU A 324 -5.35 12.09 27.56
N ALA A 325 -6.62 12.43 27.78
CA ALA A 325 -7.19 12.54 29.13
C ALA A 325 -7.14 11.20 29.89
N GLU A 326 -7.42 10.07 29.23
CA GLU A 326 -7.24 8.73 29.82
C GLU A 326 -5.78 8.50 30.24
N GLY A 327 -4.83 8.85 29.38
CA GLY A 327 -3.40 8.74 29.71
C GLY A 327 -2.98 9.63 30.88
N ARG A 328 -3.51 10.85 30.98
CA ARG A 328 -3.21 11.79 32.07
C ARG A 328 -3.74 11.34 33.42
N LYS A 329 -4.86 10.62 33.47
CA LYS A 329 -5.37 10.00 34.71
C LYS A 329 -4.35 9.03 35.31
N ILE A 330 -3.50 8.42 34.50
CA ILE A 330 -2.53 7.39 34.90
C ILE A 330 -1.10 7.97 35.04
N HIS A 331 -0.63 8.70 34.03
CA HIS A 331 0.78 9.17 33.93
C HIS A 331 0.95 10.68 34.16
N GLY A 332 -0.14 11.41 34.42
CA GLY A 332 -0.12 12.87 34.51
C GLY A 332 0.44 13.51 33.23
N ARG A 333 1.31 14.52 33.39
CA ARG A 333 1.90 15.25 32.25
C ARG A 333 2.92 14.44 31.43
N LYS A 334 3.24 13.21 31.84
CA LYS A 334 4.12 12.30 31.08
C LYS A 334 3.36 11.57 29.97
N ALA A 335 2.03 11.56 30.00
CA ALA A 335 1.23 11.01 28.91
C ALA A 335 1.40 11.86 27.64
N SER A 336 1.56 11.18 26.51
CA SER A 336 1.63 11.80 25.21
C SER A 336 0.85 11.01 24.17
N LEU A 337 0.42 11.74 23.14
CA LEU A 337 -0.32 11.22 22.00
C LEU A 337 0.28 11.84 20.74
N ASN A 338 0.82 10.99 19.86
CA ASN A 338 1.23 11.41 18.53
C ASN A 338 0.08 11.13 17.56
N VAL A 339 -0.31 12.12 16.78
CA VAL A 339 -1.41 12.02 15.82
C VAL A 339 -0.81 12.18 14.44
N GLY A 340 -0.92 11.15 13.60
CA GLY A 340 -0.56 11.20 12.19
C GLY A 340 -1.81 11.35 11.34
N VAL A 341 -1.81 12.30 10.40
CA VAL A 341 -2.94 12.57 9.51
C VAL A 341 -2.48 12.46 8.06
N SER A 342 -3.03 11.50 7.33
CA SER A 342 -2.84 11.37 5.89
C SER A 342 -4.04 11.93 5.12
N THR A 343 -3.82 12.28 3.87
CA THR A 343 -4.91 12.62 2.96
C THR A 343 -5.42 11.36 2.29
N PHE A 344 -6.74 11.23 2.15
CA PHE A 344 -7.38 10.17 1.40
C PHE A 344 -6.98 10.25 -0.07
N ILE A 345 -6.45 9.15 -0.59
CA ILE A 345 -6.09 9.00 -1.99
C ILE A 345 -6.88 7.81 -2.55
N PRO A 346 -7.83 8.04 -3.48
CA PRO A 346 -8.51 6.96 -4.18
C PRO A 346 -7.52 6.09 -4.94
N LYS A 347 -7.46 4.79 -4.61
CA LYS A 347 -6.54 3.84 -5.24
C LYS A 347 -7.26 2.92 -6.25
N PRO A 348 -6.59 2.52 -7.35
CA PRO A 348 -7.06 1.46 -8.24
C PRO A 348 -7.53 0.22 -7.50
N HIS A 349 -8.51 -0.49 -8.06
CA HIS A 349 -9.00 -1.78 -7.52
C HIS A 349 -9.57 -1.73 -6.09
N THR A 350 -9.91 -0.55 -5.59
CA THR A 350 -10.59 -0.37 -4.30
C THR A 350 -12.06 0.01 -4.49
N PRO A 351 -12.93 -0.25 -3.50
CA PRO A 351 -14.29 0.29 -3.52
C PRO A 351 -14.35 1.81 -3.66
N PHE A 352 -13.32 2.56 -3.27
CA PHE A 352 -13.29 4.01 -3.49
C PHE A 352 -12.60 4.47 -4.77
N GLN A 353 -12.31 3.57 -5.72
CA GLN A 353 -11.77 3.99 -7.03
C GLN A 353 -12.70 4.95 -7.80
N TRP A 354 -13.98 5.01 -7.43
CA TRP A 354 -14.98 5.92 -8.01
C TRP A 354 -15.08 7.29 -7.33
N GLU A 355 -14.56 7.42 -6.10
CA GLU A 355 -14.61 8.68 -5.36
C GLU A 355 -13.57 9.68 -5.89
N PRO A 356 -13.91 10.98 -5.94
CA PRO A 356 -12.90 12.01 -6.08
C PRO A 356 -12.07 12.15 -4.79
N MET A 357 -10.97 12.86 -4.93
CA MET A 357 -10.20 13.37 -3.81
C MET A 357 -10.64 14.81 -3.53
N ASP A 358 -10.68 15.23 -2.27
CA ASP A 358 -10.89 16.63 -1.92
C ASP A 358 -9.87 17.55 -2.62
N THR A 359 -10.29 18.79 -2.88
CA THR A 359 -9.41 19.84 -3.41
C THR A 359 -8.36 20.25 -2.38
N LEU A 360 -7.28 20.87 -2.86
CA LEU A 360 -6.22 21.40 -2.00
C LEU A 360 -6.79 22.31 -0.91
N ASP A 361 -7.64 23.26 -1.28
CA ASP A 361 -8.25 24.23 -0.36
C ASP A 361 -9.08 23.53 0.73
N GLN A 362 -9.81 22.48 0.38
CA GLN A 362 -10.59 21.68 1.35
C GLN A 362 -9.66 20.96 2.33
N ILE A 363 -8.59 20.32 1.83
CA ILE A 363 -7.61 19.63 2.66
C ILE A 363 -6.90 20.62 3.60
N GLU A 364 -6.50 21.78 3.08
CA GLU A 364 -5.85 22.84 3.85
C GLU A 364 -6.78 23.41 4.93
N ALA A 365 -8.06 23.61 4.64
CA ALA A 365 -9.05 24.04 5.63
C ALA A 365 -9.19 23.03 6.78
N LYS A 366 -9.23 21.72 6.46
CA LYS A 366 -9.27 20.63 7.46
C LYS A 366 -7.99 20.60 8.30
N LEU A 367 -6.81 20.70 7.67
CA LEU A 367 -5.53 20.76 8.39
C LEU A 367 -5.41 22.01 9.26
N ALA A 368 -5.91 23.16 8.80
CA ALA A 368 -5.92 24.40 9.57
C ALA A 368 -6.75 24.27 10.85
N LEU A 369 -7.90 23.59 10.78
CA LEU A 369 -8.70 23.24 11.95
C LEU A 369 -7.90 22.38 12.93
N LEU A 370 -7.31 21.27 12.46
CA LEU A 370 -6.53 20.36 13.32
C LEU A 370 -5.35 21.08 13.99
N ARG A 371 -4.59 21.90 13.24
CA ARG A 371 -3.45 22.68 13.77
C ARG A 371 -3.87 23.74 14.79
N ARG A 372 -5.06 24.32 14.62
CA ARG A 372 -5.60 25.31 15.57
C ARG A 372 -6.01 24.65 16.88
N GLU A 373 -6.69 23.51 16.80
CA GLU A 373 -7.35 22.89 17.96
C GLU A 373 -6.48 21.87 18.72
N MET A 374 -5.40 21.35 18.11
CA MET A 374 -4.47 20.37 18.70
C MET A 374 -3.18 20.99 19.27
N ARG A 375 -3.27 22.14 19.95
CA ARG A 375 -2.11 22.84 20.55
C ARG A 375 -1.78 22.43 21.98
N GLU A 376 -2.51 21.45 22.51
CA GLU A 376 -2.43 21.07 23.91
C GLU A 376 -1.13 20.30 24.23
N THR A 377 -0.54 20.55 25.42
CA THR A 377 0.67 19.85 25.85
C THR A 377 0.45 18.34 25.92
N GLY A 378 1.31 17.59 25.24
CA GLY A 378 1.22 16.13 25.14
C GLY A 378 0.59 15.64 23.83
N LEU A 379 -0.09 16.51 23.07
CA LEU A 379 -0.52 16.22 21.70
C LEU A 379 0.58 16.63 20.71
N ARG A 380 0.91 15.75 19.77
CA ARG A 380 1.85 16.02 18.68
C ARG A 380 1.24 15.63 17.35
N LEU A 381 0.83 16.62 16.57
CA LEU A 381 0.24 16.42 15.25
C LEU A 381 1.35 16.35 14.18
N ARG A 382 1.28 15.37 13.29
CA ARG A 382 2.05 15.22 12.05
C ARG A 382 1.08 14.98 10.91
N TRP A 383 1.37 15.50 9.72
CA TRP A 383 0.55 15.31 8.53
C TRP A 383 1.42 15.19 7.29
N ASN A 384 0.86 14.59 6.24
CA ASN A 384 1.47 14.56 4.92
C ASN A 384 1.23 15.89 4.20
N ASP A 385 2.17 16.34 3.37
CA ASP A 385 1.96 17.52 2.53
C ASP A 385 0.77 17.29 1.57
N PRO A 386 -0.25 18.16 1.57
CA PRO A 386 -1.37 18.06 0.64
C PRO A 386 -0.96 18.05 -0.83
N GLN A 387 0.11 18.75 -1.20
CA GLN A 387 0.64 18.81 -2.56
C GLN A 387 1.22 17.46 -2.97
N GLU A 388 2.00 16.82 -2.10
CA GLU A 388 2.52 15.47 -2.33
C GLU A 388 1.37 14.44 -2.41
N SER A 389 0.31 14.63 -1.61
CA SER A 389 -0.87 13.77 -1.65
C SER A 389 -1.60 13.87 -2.99
N LEU A 390 -1.76 15.08 -3.53
CA LEU A 390 -2.35 15.29 -4.86
C LEU A 390 -1.47 14.70 -5.96
N PHE A 391 -0.15 14.85 -5.83
CA PHE A 391 0.84 14.22 -6.69
C PHE A 391 0.67 12.71 -6.79
N GLU A 392 0.64 12.03 -5.65
CA GLU A 392 0.36 10.60 -5.60
C GLU A 392 -1.02 10.28 -6.19
N GLY A 393 -2.03 11.13 -5.95
CA GLY A 393 -3.40 10.94 -6.43
C GLY A 393 -3.56 10.94 -7.95
N TYR A 394 -2.93 11.87 -8.67
CA TYR A 394 -3.03 11.89 -10.14
C TYR A 394 -2.15 10.82 -10.80
N LEU A 395 -1.02 10.45 -10.21
CA LEU A 395 -0.20 9.37 -10.75
C LEU A 395 -0.87 8.01 -10.53
N SER A 396 -1.45 7.78 -9.36
CA SER A 396 -2.10 6.51 -9.03
C SER A 396 -3.28 6.19 -9.94
N ARG A 397 -3.98 7.24 -10.39
CA ARG A 397 -5.15 7.12 -11.28
C ARG A 397 -4.89 7.53 -12.73
N GLY A 398 -3.63 7.78 -13.07
CA GLY A 398 -3.20 8.23 -14.39
C GLY A 398 -3.43 7.18 -15.47
N ASP A 399 -3.61 7.64 -16.71
CA ASP A 399 -3.62 6.79 -17.90
C ASP A 399 -2.29 6.89 -18.67
N ARG A 400 -2.18 6.19 -19.81
CA ARG A 400 -0.95 6.15 -20.62
C ARG A 400 -0.42 7.52 -21.04
N ARG A 401 -1.27 8.54 -21.14
CA ARG A 401 -0.86 9.90 -21.50
C ARG A 401 -0.03 10.55 -20.39
N VAL A 402 -0.29 10.19 -19.13
CA VAL A 402 0.48 10.69 -17.96
C VAL A 402 1.96 10.34 -18.07
N ALA A 403 2.32 9.26 -18.78
CA ALA A 403 3.72 8.92 -19.02
C ALA A 403 4.53 10.07 -19.65
N ALA A 404 3.94 10.83 -20.57
CA ALA A 404 4.64 11.98 -21.16
C ALA A 404 4.96 13.06 -20.12
N ALA A 405 4.05 13.30 -19.17
CA ALA A 405 4.28 14.22 -18.06
C ALA A 405 5.33 13.67 -17.08
N VAL A 406 5.37 12.36 -16.82
CA VAL A 406 6.41 11.72 -16.00
C VAL A 406 7.80 11.95 -16.60
N GLU A 407 7.97 11.66 -17.90
CA GLU A 407 9.25 11.86 -18.58
C GLU A 407 9.66 13.33 -18.62
N ARG A 408 8.72 14.24 -18.86
CA ARG A 408 9.00 15.68 -18.86
C ARG A 408 9.35 16.20 -17.48
N ALA A 409 8.65 15.78 -16.43
CA ALA A 409 8.97 16.16 -15.06
C ALA A 409 10.39 15.69 -14.68
N TRP A 410 10.75 14.46 -15.05
CA TRP A 410 12.12 13.95 -14.88
C TRP A 410 13.15 14.80 -15.63
N ARG A 411 12.91 15.13 -16.91
CA ARG A 411 13.78 16.03 -17.69
C ARG A 411 13.89 17.45 -17.10
N ASN A 412 12.84 17.90 -16.42
CA ASN A 412 12.82 19.17 -15.68
C ASN A 412 13.52 19.08 -14.32
N GLY A 413 14.13 17.94 -13.97
CA GLY A 413 14.91 17.73 -12.76
C GLY A 413 14.15 17.16 -11.57
N ALA A 414 12.92 16.66 -11.74
CA ALA A 414 12.23 15.92 -10.69
C ALA A 414 12.89 14.55 -10.48
N VAL A 415 13.50 14.35 -9.30
CA VAL A 415 14.10 13.08 -8.86
C VAL A 415 14.04 13.04 -7.33
N PHE A 416 13.78 11.86 -6.77
CA PHE A 416 13.58 11.64 -5.32
C PHE A 416 12.32 12.32 -4.79
N ASP A 417 11.23 12.34 -5.57
CA ASP A 417 9.96 12.99 -5.21
C ASP A 417 9.28 12.41 -3.95
N ALA A 418 9.74 11.25 -3.47
CA ALA A 418 9.31 10.66 -2.20
C ALA A 418 9.96 11.31 -0.97
N TRP A 419 11.00 12.13 -1.15
CA TRP A 419 11.68 12.82 -0.06
C TRP A 419 11.16 14.26 0.01
N MET A 420 10.63 14.65 1.16
CA MET A 420 9.95 15.94 1.33
C MET A 420 10.82 17.15 0.97
N ASP A 421 12.14 17.06 1.15
CA ASP A 421 13.11 18.12 0.81
C ASP A 421 13.51 18.14 -0.68
N ARG A 422 13.02 17.18 -1.47
CA ARG A 422 13.37 16.98 -2.89
C ARG A 422 12.17 17.04 -3.83
N PHE A 423 10.95 17.01 -3.31
CA PHE A 423 9.73 17.07 -4.11
C PHE A 423 9.69 18.35 -4.98
N ASN A 424 9.73 18.17 -6.30
CA ASN A 424 9.84 19.28 -7.26
C ASN A 424 8.48 19.58 -7.91
N ARG A 425 7.61 20.29 -7.18
CA ARG A 425 6.27 20.66 -7.64
C ARG A 425 6.28 21.39 -8.99
N GLU A 426 7.17 22.37 -9.15
CA GLU A 426 7.21 23.21 -10.36
C GLU A 426 7.50 22.38 -11.62
N ALA A 427 8.42 21.41 -11.52
CA ALA A 427 8.73 20.51 -12.62
C ALA A 427 7.49 19.71 -13.07
N TRP A 428 6.68 19.22 -12.13
CA TRP A 428 5.44 18.49 -12.42
C TRP A 428 4.34 19.38 -12.98
N GLU A 429 4.13 20.57 -12.41
CA GLU A 429 3.12 21.50 -12.90
C GLU A 429 3.40 21.95 -14.33
N THR A 430 4.67 22.29 -14.60
CA THR A 430 5.14 22.62 -15.95
C THR A 430 5.00 21.43 -16.89
N ALA A 431 5.27 20.21 -16.40
CA ALA A 431 5.17 19.02 -17.21
C ALA A 431 3.73 18.72 -17.65
N PHE A 432 2.77 18.74 -16.72
CA PHE A 432 1.36 18.54 -17.04
C PHE A 432 0.82 19.63 -17.98
N ALA A 433 1.18 20.89 -17.74
CA ALA A 433 0.77 22.01 -18.59
C ALA A 433 1.30 21.86 -20.02
N ALA A 434 2.57 21.48 -20.18
CA ALA A 434 3.21 21.30 -21.49
C ALA A 434 2.63 20.11 -22.27
N GLU A 435 2.18 19.06 -21.59
CA GLU A 435 1.52 17.91 -22.20
C GLU A 435 0.00 18.11 -22.38
N GLY A 436 -0.54 19.28 -22.01
CA GLY A 436 -1.97 19.59 -22.11
C GLY A 436 -2.85 18.70 -21.22
N LEU A 437 -2.31 18.18 -20.12
CA LEU A 437 -3.01 17.30 -19.20
C LEU A 437 -3.52 18.08 -17.98
N ASP A 438 -4.80 17.90 -17.68
CA ASP A 438 -5.39 18.44 -16.46
C ASP A 438 -5.25 17.44 -15.30
N ARG A 439 -4.58 17.86 -14.23
CA ARG A 439 -4.46 17.06 -13.00
C ARG A 439 -5.84 16.77 -12.38
N ALA A 440 -6.76 17.74 -12.44
CA ALA A 440 -8.09 17.62 -11.86
C ALA A 440 -8.96 16.55 -12.54
N PHE A 441 -8.71 16.27 -13.82
CA PHE A 441 -9.33 15.14 -14.54
C PHE A 441 -9.06 13.80 -13.85
N TYR A 442 -7.85 13.62 -13.29
CA TYR A 442 -7.45 12.42 -12.59
C TYR A 442 -7.84 12.43 -11.11
N THR A 443 -7.91 13.61 -10.47
CA THR A 443 -8.10 13.72 -9.01
C THR A 443 -9.53 14.03 -8.54
N HIS A 444 -10.20 15.02 -9.13
CA HIS A 444 -11.40 15.65 -8.56
C HIS A 444 -12.71 15.26 -9.27
N ARG A 445 -12.60 14.62 -10.44
CA ARG A 445 -13.77 14.09 -11.15
C ARG A 445 -14.33 12.87 -10.43
N LYS A 446 -15.64 12.89 -10.14
CA LYS A 446 -16.37 11.67 -9.77
C LYS A 446 -16.44 10.75 -10.98
N ARG A 447 -16.00 9.50 -10.80
CA ARG A 447 -15.93 8.51 -11.89
C ARG A 447 -17.20 7.68 -11.92
N ARG A 448 -17.68 7.37 -13.13
CA ARG A 448 -18.91 6.58 -13.29
C ARG A 448 -18.64 5.11 -12.99
N ILE A 449 -19.64 4.43 -12.45
CA ILE A 449 -19.54 2.99 -12.15
C ILE A 449 -19.28 2.17 -13.42
N ASP A 450 -19.70 2.61 -14.60
CA ASP A 450 -19.52 1.93 -15.87
C ASP A 450 -18.31 2.38 -16.70
N GLU A 451 -17.54 3.39 -16.22
CA GLU A 451 -16.33 3.89 -16.89
C GLU A 451 -15.25 2.81 -17.03
N VAL A 452 -14.53 2.79 -18.16
CA VAL A 452 -13.36 1.93 -18.34
C VAL A 452 -12.15 2.62 -17.74
N PHE A 453 -11.51 1.98 -16.75
CA PHE A 453 -10.34 2.55 -16.10
C PHE A 453 -9.02 2.18 -16.78
N PRO A 454 -7.94 2.96 -16.58
CA PRO A 454 -6.61 2.63 -17.08
C PRO A 454 -6.11 1.25 -16.66
N TRP A 455 -6.55 0.78 -15.50
CA TRP A 455 -6.22 -0.53 -14.94
C TRP A 455 -7.27 -1.62 -15.23
N GLU A 456 -8.24 -1.40 -16.12
CA GLU A 456 -9.34 -2.38 -16.35
C GLU A 456 -8.83 -3.73 -16.92
N HIS A 457 -7.75 -3.67 -17.69
CA HIS A 457 -7.07 -4.85 -18.24
C HIS A 457 -6.23 -5.60 -17.19
N ILE A 458 -6.12 -5.09 -15.96
CA ILE A 458 -5.47 -5.77 -14.84
C ILE A 458 -6.54 -6.47 -13.99
N ASP A 459 -6.35 -7.75 -13.72
CA ASP A 459 -7.27 -8.54 -12.92
C ASP A 459 -6.65 -8.95 -11.58
N VAL A 460 -7.13 -8.32 -10.52
CA VAL A 460 -6.68 -8.59 -9.14
C VAL A 460 -7.43 -9.74 -8.47
N ALA A 461 -8.21 -10.48 -9.25
CA ALA A 461 -9.13 -11.55 -8.85
C ALA A 461 -10.33 -11.11 -7.99
N VAL A 462 -10.36 -9.86 -7.53
CA VAL A 462 -11.55 -9.23 -6.94
C VAL A 462 -12.43 -8.68 -8.06
N THR A 463 -13.70 -9.07 -8.06
CA THR A 463 -14.64 -8.68 -9.11
C THR A 463 -15.09 -7.23 -8.97
N ARG A 464 -15.28 -6.57 -10.11
CA ARG A 464 -15.88 -5.23 -10.19
C ARG A 464 -17.24 -5.17 -9.49
N ARG A 465 -18.05 -6.23 -9.59
CA ARG A 465 -19.33 -6.37 -8.89
C ARG A 465 -19.17 -6.24 -7.37
N PHE A 466 -18.20 -6.95 -6.78
CA PHE A 466 -17.94 -6.88 -5.35
C PHE A 466 -17.52 -5.46 -4.93
N LEU A 467 -16.58 -4.86 -5.66
CA LEU A 467 -16.13 -3.49 -5.39
C LEU A 467 -17.29 -2.48 -5.50
N THR A 468 -18.14 -2.62 -6.53
CA THR A 468 -19.30 -1.73 -6.75
C THR A 468 -20.35 -1.88 -5.65
N GLN A 469 -20.64 -3.11 -5.24
CA GLN A 469 -21.60 -3.32 -4.14
C GLN A 469 -21.07 -2.71 -2.85
N ASP A 470 -19.79 -2.92 -2.53
CA ASP A 470 -19.20 -2.37 -1.31
C ASP A 470 -19.06 -0.83 -1.36
N TYR A 471 -18.85 -0.28 -2.55
CA TYR A 471 -18.96 1.16 -2.81
C TYR A 471 -20.36 1.68 -2.49
N LEU A 472 -21.42 1.07 -3.01
CA LEU A 472 -22.79 1.50 -2.76
C LEU A 472 -23.16 1.43 -1.27
N MET A 473 -22.76 0.35 -0.58
CA MET A 473 -22.93 0.21 0.87
C MET A 473 -22.31 1.37 1.66
N SER A 474 -21.19 1.95 1.19
CA SER A 474 -20.58 3.08 1.88
C SER A 474 -21.44 4.35 1.85
N HIS A 475 -22.26 4.56 0.80
CA HIS A 475 -23.19 5.69 0.72
C HIS A 475 -24.33 5.55 1.72
N GLU A 476 -24.69 4.32 2.05
CA GLU A 476 -25.74 3.98 3.01
C GLU A 476 -25.21 3.82 4.45
N GLY A 477 -23.89 3.91 4.64
CA GLY A 477 -23.24 3.70 5.94
C GLY A 477 -23.26 2.24 6.41
N GLU A 478 -23.51 1.31 5.50
CA GLU A 478 -23.49 -0.13 5.79
C GLU A 478 -22.07 -0.67 5.83
N THR A 479 -21.81 -1.62 6.72
CA THR A 479 -20.51 -2.28 6.89
C THR A 479 -20.57 -3.75 6.49
N ARG A 480 -19.41 -4.30 6.15
CA ARG A 480 -19.21 -5.74 6.02
C ARG A 480 -18.37 -6.25 7.17
N ILE A 481 -18.82 -7.36 7.76
CA ILE A 481 -18.03 -8.13 8.73
C ILE A 481 -16.84 -8.81 8.05
N ASP A 482 -15.95 -9.40 8.86
CA ASP A 482 -14.80 -10.12 8.33
C ASP A 482 -15.25 -11.30 7.45
N CYS A 483 -14.56 -11.49 6.32
CA CYS A 483 -14.89 -12.57 5.40
C CYS A 483 -14.52 -13.97 5.91
N ARG A 484 -13.80 -14.08 7.04
CA ARG A 484 -13.58 -15.32 7.79
C ARG A 484 -14.88 -15.83 8.42
N ASP A 485 -15.75 -14.93 8.86
CA ASP A 485 -17.04 -15.27 9.47
C ASP A 485 -18.10 -15.54 8.40
N GLN A 486 -18.04 -14.83 7.27
CA GLN A 486 -19.00 -14.98 6.17
C GLN A 486 -18.38 -14.68 4.79
N CYS A 487 -18.55 -15.59 3.82
CA CYS A 487 -18.07 -15.36 2.46
C CYS A 487 -18.99 -14.39 1.68
N PHE A 488 -18.39 -13.35 1.09
CA PHE A 488 -19.10 -12.34 0.29
C PHE A 488 -18.90 -12.49 -1.23
N ALA A 489 -18.41 -13.65 -1.68
CA ALA A 489 -18.22 -13.97 -3.10
C ALA A 489 -17.45 -12.89 -3.89
N CYS A 490 -16.34 -12.40 -3.33
CA CYS A 490 -15.55 -11.32 -3.93
C CYS A 490 -14.90 -11.69 -5.27
N GLY A 491 -14.74 -12.98 -5.57
CA GLY A 491 -14.13 -13.50 -6.81
C GLY A 491 -12.89 -14.34 -6.58
N ILE A 492 -12.23 -14.18 -5.42
CA ILE A 492 -10.98 -14.86 -5.06
C ILE A 492 -11.12 -16.38 -5.11
N LEU A 493 -12.12 -16.95 -4.43
CA LEU A 493 -12.30 -18.40 -4.33
C LEU A 493 -12.51 -19.11 -5.69
N PRO A 494 -13.37 -18.63 -6.61
CA PRO A 494 -13.53 -19.25 -7.91
C PRO A 494 -12.36 -18.98 -8.86
N ARG A 495 -11.75 -17.78 -8.83
CA ARG A 495 -10.66 -17.43 -9.75
C ARG A 495 -9.32 -18.09 -9.40
N LEU A 496 -9.09 -18.37 -8.12
CA LEU A 496 -7.86 -18.99 -7.64
C LEU A 496 -8.09 -20.45 -7.21
N LYS A 497 -9.09 -21.11 -7.79
CA LYS A 497 -9.52 -22.46 -7.41
C LYS A 497 -8.39 -23.48 -7.46
N ASP A 498 -7.56 -23.44 -8.50
CA ASP A 498 -6.49 -24.42 -8.73
C ASP A 498 -5.32 -24.29 -7.75
N LEU A 499 -5.23 -23.15 -7.06
CA LEU A 499 -4.24 -22.85 -6.03
C LEU A 499 -4.72 -23.18 -4.61
N ARG A 500 -5.97 -23.62 -4.46
CA ARG A 500 -6.54 -24.12 -3.19
C ARG A 500 -6.26 -25.62 -3.09
N ARG A 501 -5.01 -25.99 -2.80
CA ARG A 501 -4.65 -27.37 -2.48
C ARG A 501 -4.27 -27.50 -1.02
#